data_AF-A0A959ILR7-F1
#
_entry.id   AF-A0A959ILR7-F1
#
_cell.length_a   1.000
_cell.length_b   1.000
_cell.length_c   1.000
_cell.angle_alpha   90.00
_cell.angle_beta   90.00
_cell.angle_gamma   90.00
#
_symmetry.space_group_name_H-M   'P 1'
#
loop_
_entity.id
_entity.type
_entity.pdbx_description
1 polymer ?
#
loop_
_entity_poly.entity_id
_entity_poly.type
_entity_poly.pdbx_seq_one_letter_code
_entity_poly.pdbx_strand_id
1 'polypeptide(L)'
;AKDRKAIRLAAENYPLTDYYDVDQLLTELGIGEALVTALNEKGIPTPLVHCMLRAPQSRMDVLTPAEIKSILQKSYLAKKYNEVIDRESAYEILTEKIEEAQASERQEELKQQQAKARKTSSRRAEKSTLEKVINSTTTRQIGRTIARELTRGLLGVLGIGGSSRSSKKKSLW
;
A
#
# COMPACT_ATOMS: atom_id res chain seq x y z
N ALA A 1 57.20 -12.46 16.90
CA ALA A 1 57.40 -12.73 18.34
C ALA A 1 56.20 -12.36 19.21
N LYS A 2 55.47 -11.27 18.90
CA LYS A 2 54.24 -10.90 19.63
C LYS A 2 53.14 -11.99 19.52
N ASP A 3 53.01 -12.62 18.35
CA ASP A 3 51.94 -13.59 18.10
C ASP A 3 52.07 -14.87 18.94
N ARG A 4 53.29 -15.38 19.14
CA ARG A 4 53.53 -16.56 20.00
C ARG A 4 53.21 -16.26 21.46
N LYS A 5 53.49 -15.05 21.94
CA LYS A 5 53.12 -14.64 23.30
C LYS A 5 51.61 -14.51 23.44
N ALA A 6 50.93 -13.98 22.42
CA ALA A 6 49.49 -13.88 22.40
C ALA A 6 48.81 -15.26 22.40
N ILE A 7 49.33 -16.23 21.65
CA ILE A 7 48.81 -17.61 21.63
C ILE A 7 48.94 -18.27 23.02
N ARG A 8 50.10 -18.13 23.67
CA ARG A 8 50.29 -18.65 25.03
C ARG A 8 49.33 -18.02 26.04
N LEU A 9 49.17 -16.70 26.00
CA LEU A 9 48.19 -16.00 26.84
C LEU A 9 46.76 -16.43 26.54
N ALA A 10 46.43 -16.76 25.29
CA ALA A 10 45.12 -17.27 24.91
C ALA A 10 44.89 -18.69 25.46
N ALA A 11 45.90 -19.56 25.38
CA ALA A 11 45.87 -20.92 25.87
C ALA A 11 45.63 -20.99 27.39
N GLU A 12 46.21 -20.07 28.15
CA GLU A 12 46.03 -19.96 29.61
C GLU A 12 44.57 -19.70 30.04
N ASN A 13 43.69 -19.26 29.14
CA ASN A 13 42.26 -19.06 29.46
C ASN A 13 41.44 -20.35 29.41
N TYR A 14 41.97 -21.44 28.83
CA TYR A 14 41.24 -22.71 28.77
C TYR A 14 41.42 -23.52 30.06
N PRO A 15 40.43 -24.35 30.43
CA PRO A 15 40.58 -25.29 31.53
C PRO A 15 41.78 -26.21 31.30
N LEU A 16 42.55 -26.45 32.37
CA LEU A 16 43.69 -27.34 32.34
C LEU A 16 43.25 -28.76 31.92
N THR A 17 44.07 -29.39 31.08
CA THR A 17 43.84 -30.72 30.54
C THR A 17 45.15 -31.47 30.49
N ASP A 18 45.15 -32.73 30.91
CA ASP A 18 46.34 -33.59 30.84
C ASP A 18 46.52 -34.21 29.44
N TYR A 19 45.53 -34.05 28.56
CA TYR A 19 45.48 -34.73 27.27
C TYR A 19 46.16 -33.95 26.13
N TYR A 20 46.31 -32.62 26.28
CA TYR A 20 46.73 -31.75 25.18
C TYR A 20 47.65 -30.63 25.65
N ASP A 21 48.68 -30.31 24.85
CA ASP A 21 49.42 -29.07 24.98
C ASP A 21 48.71 -27.96 24.17
N VAL A 22 47.92 -27.14 24.87
CA VAL A 22 47.04 -26.14 24.25
C VAL A 22 47.82 -25.08 23.47
N ASP A 23 49.03 -24.72 23.93
CA ASP A 23 49.90 -23.73 23.25
C ASP A 23 50.26 -24.19 21.83
N GLN A 24 50.57 -25.49 21.68
CA GLN A 24 50.95 -26.08 20.41
C GLN A 24 49.72 -26.40 19.57
N LEU A 25 48.72 -27.02 20.18
CA LEU A 25 47.51 -27.47 19.49
C LEU A 25 46.77 -26.31 18.82
N LEU A 26 46.71 -25.13 19.45
CA LEU A 26 46.12 -23.93 18.85
C LEU A 26 46.76 -23.53 17.51
N THR A 27 48.04 -23.85 17.30
CA THR A 27 48.74 -23.58 16.03
C THR A 27 48.56 -24.67 14.98
N GLU A 28 48.14 -25.86 15.41
CA GLU A 28 47.97 -27.03 14.55
C GLU A 28 46.52 -27.21 14.07
N LEU A 29 45.55 -26.56 14.73
CA LEU A 29 44.13 -26.66 14.41
C LEU A 29 43.82 -26.31 12.95
N GLY A 30 43.12 -27.22 12.28
CA GLY A 30 42.64 -27.06 10.91
C GLY A 30 41.25 -26.42 10.80
N ILE A 31 40.77 -26.27 9.55
CA ILE A 31 39.40 -25.82 9.27
C ILE A 31 38.43 -26.94 9.66
N GLY A 32 37.41 -26.58 10.46
CA GLY A 32 36.42 -27.55 10.93
C GLY A 32 36.85 -28.31 12.18
N GLU A 33 37.92 -27.89 12.84
CA GLU A 33 38.32 -28.38 14.15
C GLU A 33 38.11 -27.30 15.22
N ALA A 34 37.79 -27.70 16.44
CA ALA A 34 37.61 -26.79 17.56
C ALA A 34 38.00 -27.42 18.89
N LEU A 35 38.41 -26.54 19.81
CA LEU A 35 38.54 -26.86 21.22
C LEU A 35 37.22 -26.54 21.91
N VAL A 36 36.61 -27.56 22.53
CA VAL A 36 35.30 -27.44 23.16
C VAL A 36 35.40 -27.88 24.60
N THR A 37 34.79 -27.11 25.48
CA THR A 37 34.50 -27.50 26.86
C THR A 37 32.99 -27.52 27.05
N ALA A 38 32.51 -28.46 27.86
CA ALA A 38 31.13 -28.51 28.29
C ALA A 38 31.06 -28.17 29.78
N LEU A 39 29.89 -27.82 30.26
CA LEU A 39 29.64 -27.68 31.69
C LEU A 39 29.08 -29.00 32.22
N ASN A 40 29.53 -29.43 33.40
CA ASN A 40 28.90 -30.54 34.11
C ASN A 40 27.58 -30.10 34.76
N GLU A 41 26.86 -31.03 35.40
CA GLU A 41 25.57 -30.76 36.05
C GLU A 41 25.62 -29.65 37.11
N LYS A 42 26.81 -29.34 37.64
CA LYS A 42 27.04 -28.29 38.63
C LYS A 42 27.55 -26.99 38.00
N GLY A 43 27.61 -26.89 36.68
CA GLY A 43 28.10 -25.72 35.96
C GLY A 43 29.63 -25.57 35.93
N ILE A 44 30.38 -26.61 36.31
CA ILE A 44 31.85 -26.58 36.29
C ILE A 44 32.32 -27.01 34.89
N PRO A 45 33.24 -26.26 34.25
CA PRO A 45 33.79 -26.65 32.96
C PRO A 45 34.53 -27.98 33.06
N THR A 46 34.23 -28.88 32.14
CA THR A 46 34.93 -30.15 31.95
C THR A 46 36.29 -29.94 31.30
N PRO A 47 37.20 -30.93 31.36
CA PRO A 47 38.47 -30.86 30.64
C PRO A 47 38.27 -30.55 29.15
N LEU A 48 39.24 -29.81 28.59
CA LEU A 48 39.24 -29.39 27.20
C LEU A 48 39.40 -30.58 26.25
N VAL A 49 38.59 -30.61 25.20
CA VAL A 49 38.62 -31.66 24.17
C VAL A 49 38.77 -31.05 22.79
N HIS A 50 39.63 -31.65 21.97
CA HIS A 50 39.74 -31.38 20.53
C HIS A 50 38.70 -32.19 19.76
N CYS A 51 37.89 -31.52 18.96
CA CYS A 51 36.79 -32.15 18.24
C CYS A 51 36.65 -31.61 16.82
N MET A 52 36.08 -32.44 15.93
CA MET A 52 35.74 -32.04 14.58
C MET A 52 34.31 -31.48 14.55
N LEU A 53 34.15 -30.25 14.09
CA LEU A 53 32.88 -29.58 13.97
C LEU A 53 32.19 -29.93 12.66
N ARG A 54 30.95 -30.40 12.77
CA ARG A 54 30.06 -30.54 11.62
C ARG A 54 29.30 -29.24 11.42
N ALA A 55 29.33 -28.71 10.18
CA ALA A 55 28.53 -27.55 9.83
C ALA A 55 27.03 -27.84 10.04
N PRO A 56 26.24 -26.84 10.49
CA PRO A 56 24.80 -27.00 10.64
C PRO A 56 24.18 -27.31 9.29
N GLN A 57 23.29 -28.32 9.25
CA GLN A 57 22.52 -28.65 8.05
C GLN A 57 21.27 -27.78 7.90
N SER A 58 20.94 -26.98 8.91
CA SER A 58 19.82 -26.04 8.90
C SER A 58 20.28 -24.66 8.44
N ARG A 59 19.44 -24.00 7.66
CA ARG A 59 19.54 -22.55 7.42
C ARG A 59 19.08 -21.82 8.69
N MET A 60 19.97 -21.01 9.29
CA MET A 60 19.65 -20.17 10.46
C MET A 60 19.03 -18.81 10.09
N ASP A 61 18.75 -18.60 8.82
CA ASP A 61 18.25 -17.34 8.28
C ASP A 61 16.71 -17.28 8.29
N VAL A 62 16.17 -16.08 8.13
CA VAL A 62 14.72 -15.86 8.14
C VAL A 62 14.08 -16.47 6.89
N LEU A 63 12.91 -17.09 7.08
CA LEU A 63 12.11 -17.63 5.98
C LEU A 63 11.69 -16.52 5.02
N THR A 64 11.77 -16.80 3.73
CA THR A 64 11.26 -15.90 2.69
C THR A 64 9.73 -15.82 2.76
N PRO A 65 9.11 -14.74 2.27
CA PRO A 65 7.65 -14.62 2.24
C PRO A 65 6.96 -15.77 1.49
N ALA A 66 7.60 -16.33 0.46
CA ALA A 66 7.09 -17.47 -0.30
C ALA A 66 7.08 -18.77 0.54
N GLU A 67 8.16 -19.04 1.28
CA GLU A 67 8.25 -20.19 2.18
C GLU A 67 7.22 -20.09 3.31
N ILE A 68 7.08 -18.90 3.92
CA ILE A 68 6.07 -18.63 4.95
C ILE A 68 4.67 -18.93 4.40
N LYS A 69 4.34 -18.43 3.21
CA LYS A 69 3.03 -18.67 2.57
C LYS A 69 2.77 -20.16 2.33
N SER A 70 3.78 -20.91 1.87
CA SER A 70 3.66 -22.36 1.65
C SER A 70 3.39 -23.11 2.96
N ILE A 71 4.06 -22.72 4.05
CA ILE A 71 3.85 -23.30 5.38
C ILE A 71 2.44 -22.97 5.89
N LEU A 72 2.02 -21.71 5.78
CA LEU A 72 0.69 -21.27 6.21
C LEU A 72 -0.44 -21.98 5.45
N GLN A 73 -0.28 -22.21 4.15
CA GLN A 73 -1.26 -22.95 3.34
C GLN A 73 -1.47 -24.40 3.79
N LYS A 74 -0.46 -25.03 4.40
CA LYS A 74 -0.55 -26.38 4.95
C LYS A 74 -1.23 -26.42 6.32
N SER A 75 -1.39 -25.27 6.99
CA SER A 75 -1.97 -25.20 8.32
C SER A 75 -3.49 -25.39 8.27
N TYR A 76 -4.01 -26.30 9.10
CA TYR A 76 -5.44 -26.50 9.29
C TYR A 76 -6.15 -25.24 9.83
N LEU A 77 -5.46 -24.49 10.70
CA LEU A 77 -6.00 -23.30 11.36
C LEU A 77 -6.10 -22.10 10.42
N ALA A 78 -5.27 -22.05 9.38
CA ALA A 78 -5.23 -20.91 8.46
C ALA A 78 -6.60 -20.68 7.80
N LYS A 79 -7.37 -21.74 7.51
CA LYS A 79 -8.72 -21.61 6.93
C LYS A 79 -9.69 -20.83 7.82
N LYS A 80 -9.50 -20.85 9.14
CA LYS A 80 -10.44 -20.24 10.10
C LYS A 80 -9.96 -18.87 10.60
N TYR A 81 -8.65 -18.67 10.71
CA TYR A 81 -8.07 -17.52 11.42
C TYR A 81 -7.22 -16.59 10.55
N ASN A 82 -6.98 -16.94 9.27
CA ASN A 82 -6.08 -16.14 8.42
C ASN A 82 -6.78 -14.94 7.76
N GLU A 83 -8.08 -14.79 7.93
CA GLU A 83 -8.84 -13.65 7.45
C GLU A 83 -9.10 -12.66 8.59
N VAL A 84 -8.68 -11.42 8.40
CA VAL A 84 -9.03 -10.32 9.30
C VAL A 84 -10.44 -9.88 8.94
N ILE A 85 -11.39 -10.16 9.82
CA ILE A 85 -12.79 -9.76 9.64
C ILE A 85 -13.03 -8.52 10.48
N ASP A 86 -13.23 -7.39 9.81
CA ASP A 86 -13.75 -6.17 10.44
C ASP A 86 -15.27 -6.18 10.31
N ARG A 87 -15.98 -6.13 11.44
CA ARG A 87 -17.45 -6.24 11.47
C ARG A 87 -18.03 -4.88 11.79
N GLU A 88 -19.02 -4.47 11.00
CA GLU A 88 -19.79 -3.26 11.31
C GLU A 88 -20.39 -3.37 12.71
N SER A 89 -20.16 -2.33 13.51
CA SER A 89 -20.68 -2.26 14.85
C SER A 89 -22.17 -1.94 14.84
N ALA A 90 -22.90 -2.41 15.86
CA ALA A 90 -24.32 -2.09 16.01
C ALA A 90 -24.58 -0.57 16.07
N TYR A 91 -23.60 0.20 16.54
CA TYR A 91 -23.64 1.66 16.58
C TYR A 91 -23.56 2.28 15.18
N GLU A 92 -22.66 1.80 14.32
CA GLU A 92 -22.53 2.27 12.94
C GLU A 92 -23.81 2.00 12.15
N ILE A 93 -24.33 0.76 12.23
CA ILE A 93 -25.59 0.37 11.57
C ILE A 93 -26.76 1.22 12.05
N LEU A 94 -26.83 1.56 13.34
CA LEU A 94 -27.91 2.38 13.88
C LEU A 94 -27.78 3.84 13.44
N THR A 95 -26.56 4.37 13.44
CA THR A 95 -26.28 5.76 13.05
C THR A 95 -26.63 5.97 11.58
N GLU A 96 -26.23 5.05 10.70
CA GLU A 96 -26.57 5.09 9.28
C GLU A 96 -28.09 5.12 9.06
N LYS A 97 -28.86 4.27 9.76
CA LYS A 97 -30.33 4.27 9.68
C LYS A 97 -30.95 5.59 10.14
N ILE A 98 -30.39 6.22 11.17
CA ILE A 98 -30.86 7.52 11.66
C ILE A 98 -30.56 8.60 10.62
N GLU A 99 -29.38 8.58 10.02
CA GLU A 99 -28.97 9.53 8.98
C GLU A 99 -29.84 9.38 7.71
N GLU A 100 -30.13 8.15 7.29
CA GLU A 100 -31.04 7.86 6.17
C GLU A 100 -32.46 8.39 6.44
N ALA A 101 -32.99 8.14 7.65
CA ALA A 101 -34.30 8.64 8.06
C ALA A 101 -34.32 10.18 8.03
N GLN A 102 -33.33 10.85 8.63
CA GLN A 102 -33.24 12.31 8.64
C GLN A 102 -33.06 12.91 7.24
N ALA A 103 -32.30 12.25 6.36
CA ALA A 103 -32.13 12.67 4.98
C ALA A 103 -33.45 12.59 4.20
N SER A 104 -34.24 11.53 4.43
CA SER A 104 -35.56 11.36 3.82
C SER A 104 -36.55 12.44 4.27
N GLU A 105 -36.62 12.74 5.56
CA GLU A 105 -37.46 13.81 6.13
C GLU A 105 -37.08 15.18 5.56
N ARG A 106 -35.78 15.49 5.51
CA ARG A 106 -35.27 16.76 4.96
C ARG A 106 -35.60 16.92 3.47
N GLN A 107 -35.57 15.84 2.70
CA GLN A 107 -35.98 15.87 1.29
C GLN A 107 -37.49 16.12 1.13
N GLU A 108 -38.32 15.55 2.01
CA GLU A 108 -39.77 15.79 2.00
C GLU A 108 -40.11 17.23 2.36
N GLU A 109 -39.47 17.80 3.38
CA GLU A 109 -39.65 19.21 3.76
C GLU A 109 -39.26 20.17 2.63
N LEU A 110 -38.12 19.93 1.97
CA LEU A 110 -37.67 20.72 0.83
C LEU A 110 -38.67 20.65 -0.34
N LYS A 111 -39.21 19.47 -0.64
CA LYS A 111 -40.26 19.30 -1.67
C LYS A 111 -41.54 20.04 -1.29
N GLN A 112 -41.95 20.01 -0.03
CA GLN A 112 -43.11 20.75 0.46
C GLN A 112 -42.90 22.27 0.41
N GLN A 113 -41.72 22.77 0.75
CA GLN A 113 -41.38 24.20 0.66
C GLN A 113 -41.36 24.68 -0.79
N GLN A 114 -40.80 23.90 -1.72
CA GLN A 114 -40.83 24.22 -3.16
C GLN A 114 -42.26 24.20 -3.72
N ALA A 115 -43.11 23.26 -3.27
CA ALA A 115 -44.51 23.22 -3.65
C ALA A 115 -45.30 24.43 -3.11
N LYS A 116 -45.00 24.87 -1.88
CA LYS A 116 -45.59 26.09 -1.28
C LYS A 116 -45.12 27.35 -2.00
N ALA A 117 -43.83 27.47 -2.31
CA ALA A 117 -43.24 28.60 -3.04
C ALA A 117 -43.79 28.73 -4.48
N ARG A 118 -44.02 27.61 -5.17
CA ARG A 118 -44.68 27.60 -6.50
C ARG A 118 -46.13 28.08 -6.42
N LYS A 119 -46.88 27.73 -5.35
CA LYS A 119 -48.27 28.18 -5.14
C LYS A 119 -48.39 29.65 -4.76
N THR A 120 -47.40 30.24 -4.07
CA THR A 120 -47.38 31.69 -3.78
C THR A 120 -46.92 32.52 -4.99
N SER A 121 -45.97 32.01 -5.79
CA SER A 121 -45.55 32.66 -7.04
C SER A 121 -46.68 32.74 -8.07
N SER A 122 -47.53 31.71 -8.19
CA SER A 122 -48.68 31.75 -9.12
C SER A 122 -49.81 32.69 -8.68
N ARG A 123 -49.81 33.18 -7.43
CA ARG A 123 -50.80 34.15 -6.92
C ARG A 123 -50.34 35.61 -7.04
N ARG A 124 -49.05 35.85 -7.33
CA ARG A 124 -48.45 37.18 -7.45
C ARG A 124 -47.73 37.33 -8.79
N ALA A 125 -48.45 37.09 -9.88
CA ALA A 125 -47.98 37.38 -11.24
C ALA A 125 -48.39 38.81 -11.63
N GLU A 126 -47.74 39.81 -11.03
CA GLU A 126 -47.65 41.13 -11.65
C GLU A 126 -46.37 41.17 -12.49
N LYS A 127 -46.53 41.54 -13.76
CA LYS A 127 -45.51 41.53 -14.82
C LYS A 127 -44.31 42.40 -14.43
N SER A 128 -43.18 41.78 -14.13
CA SER A 128 -41.92 42.47 -13.83
C SER A 128 -41.26 42.99 -15.10
N THR A 129 -40.72 44.20 -15.01
CA THR A 129 -40.11 45.05 -16.05
C THR A 129 -38.98 44.40 -16.86
N LEU A 130 -38.45 43.27 -16.40
CA LEU A 130 -37.41 42.49 -17.09
C LEU A 130 -37.92 41.81 -18.37
N GLU A 131 -39.16 41.31 -18.42
CA GLU A 131 -39.73 40.71 -19.64
C GLU A 131 -39.93 41.72 -20.78
N LYS A 132 -40.06 43.01 -20.45
CA LYS A 132 -40.23 44.09 -21.45
C LYS A 132 -38.93 44.43 -22.16
N VAL A 133 -37.79 44.22 -21.51
CA VAL A 133 -36.45 44.48 -22.08
C VAL A 133 -36.00 43.31 -22.96
N ILE A 134 -36.31 42.07 -22.54
CA ILE A 134 -35.96 40.84 -23.27
C ILE A 134 -36.77 40.71 -24.58
N ASN A 135 -38.01 41.23 -24.60
CA ASN A 135 -38.87 41.18 -25.78
C ASN A 135 -38.77 42.40 -26.71
N SER A 136 -37.92 43.39 -26.40
CA SER A 136 -37.72 44.53 -27.29
C SER A 136 -36.92 44.12 -28.54
N THR A 137 -37.39 44.55 -29.71
CA THR A 137 -36.81 44.21 -31.03
C THR A 137 -35.34 44.65 -31.17
N THR A 138 -34.93 45.65 -30.40
CA THR A 138 -33.60 46.27 -30.41
C THR A 138 -32.52 45.40 -29.75
N THR A 139 -32.84 44.61 -28.71
CA THR A 139 -31.88 43.70 -28.05
C THR A 139 -31.63 42.41 -28.85
N ARG A 140 -32.65 41.94 -29.59
CA ARG A 140 -32.54 40.74 -30.45
C ARG A 140 -31.62 40.93 -31.67
N GLN A 141 -31.43 42.18 -32.11
CA GLN A 141 -30.48 42.52 -33.18
C GLN A 141 -29.03 42.59 -32.68
N ILE A 142 -28.80 43.14 -31.48
CA ILE A 142 -27.46 43.21 -30.87
C ILE A 142 -26.93 41.81 -30.52
N GLY A 143 -27.80 40.92 -30.00
CA GLY A 143 -27.40 39.55 -29.65
C GLY A 143 -26.98 38.67 -30.83
N ARG A 144 -27.50 38.92 -32.04
CA ARG A 144 -27.15 38.13 -33.23
C ARG A 144 -25.80 38.51 -33.85
N THR A 145 -25.35 39.74 -33.65
CA THR A 145 -24.08 40.23 -34.20
C THR A 145 -22.89 39.78 -33.34
N ILE A 146 -23.05 39.83 -32.01
CA ILE A 146 -22.03 39.36 -31.04
C ILE A 146 -21.82 37.84 -31.16
N ALA A 147 -22.88 37.06 -31.41
CA ALA A 147 -22.78 35.61 -31.60
C ALA A 147 -22.02 35.20 -32.87
N ARG A 148 -22.09 35.98 -33.96
CA ARG A 148 -21.38 35.69 -35.21
C ARG A 148 -19.88 36.00 -35.15
N GLU A 149 -19.47 36.98 -34.34
CA GLU A 149 -18.05 37.31 -34.19
C GLU A 149 -17.34 36.36 -33.23
N LEU A 150 -17.99 35.96 -32.12
CA LEU A 150 -17.42 34.98 -31.19
C LEU A 150 -17.26 33.58 -31.81
N THR A 151 -18.18 33.18 -32.68
CA THR A 151 -18.09 31.87 -33.37
C THR A 151 -16.97 31.81 -34.40
N ARG A 152 -16.67 32.92 -35.09
CA ARG A 152 -15.51 33.01 -36.00
C ARG A 152 -14.18 33.16 -35.25
N GLY A 153 -14.18 33.84 -34.10
CA GLY A 153 -13.00 33.99 -33.25
C GLY A 153 -12.54 32.67 -32.62
N LEU A 154 -13.47 31.78 -32.23
CA LEU A 154 -13.14 30.48 -31.64
C LEU A 154 -12.90 29.35 -32.66
N LEU A 155 -13.53 29.37 -33.84
CA LEU A 155 -13.26 28.35 -34.88
C LEU A 155 -11.96 28.58 -35.66
N GLY A 156 -11.43 29.81 -35.71
CA GLY A 156 -10.17 30.13 -36.39
C GLY A 156 -8.93 29.76 -35.57
N VAL A 157 -9.01 29.79 -34.24
CA VAL A 157 -7.89 29.50 -33.32
C VAL A 157 -7.77 28.01 -32.93
N LEU A 158 -8.65 27.14 -33.45
CA LEU A 158 -8.70 25.71 -33.15
C LEU A 158 -8.60 24.80 -34.41
N GLY A 159 -7.89 25.26 -35.44
CA GLY A 159 -7.07 24.39 -36.28
C GLY A 159 -7.73 23.17 -36.95
N ILE A 160 -8.94 23.30 -37.51
CA ILE A 160 -9.54 22.29 -38.39
C ILE A 160 -9.58 22.85 -39.82
N GLY A 161 -8.45 22.67 -40.50
CA GLY A 161 -8.27 22.87 -41.93
C GLY A 161 -7.22 21.90 -42.44
N GLY A 162 -7.65 20.76 -42.99
CA GLY A 162 -6.73 19.72 -43.44
C GLY A 162 -7.38 18.78 -44.45
N SER A 163 -7.00 18.96 -45.71
CA SER A 163 -7.47 18.31 -46.93
C SER A 163 -7.46 16.78 -46.94
N SER A 164 -8.53 16.17 -47.46
CA SER A 164 -8.53 14.79 -47.95
C SER A 164 -7.91 14.71 -49.35
N ARG A 165 -6.86 13.91 -49.53
CA ARG A 165 -6.51 13.31 -50.83
C ARG A 165 -6.09 11.86 -50.62
N SER A 166 -6.98 10.96 -51.02
CA SER A 166 -6.81 9.52 -51.12
C SER A 166 -6.22 9.16 -52.49
N SER A 167 -5.24 8.24 -52.53
CA SER A 167 -4.99 7.39 -53.71
C SER A 167 -4.00 6.24 -53.44
N LYS A 168 -4.53 5.02 -53.55
CA LYS A 168 -4.00 3.79 -54.18
C LYS A 168 -2.84 2.96 -53.57
N LYS A 169 -3.24 1.71 -53.27
CA LYS A 169 -2.71 0.38 -53.71
C LYS A 169 -1.22 0.06 -53.49
N LYS A 170 -0.99 -1.07 -52.79
CA LYS A 170 -0.64 -2.36 -53.42
C LYS A 170 -0.71 -3.52 -52.43
N SER A 171 -1.37 -4.58 -52.88
CA SER A 171 -1.32 -5.96 -52.38
C SER A 171 0.01 -6.63 -52.73
N LEU A 172 0.48 -7.57 -51.91
CA LEU A 172 1.05 -8.86 -52.34
C LEU A 172 1.30 -9.75 -51.10
N TRP A 173 0.67 -10.92 -51.13
CA TRP A 173 1.10 -12.26 -50.68
C TRP A 173 1.75 -12.42 -49.31
#